data_AF-A0A3M7PT34-F1
#
_entry.id   AF-A0A3M7PT34-F1
#
_cell.length_a   1.000
_cell.length_b   1.000
_cell.length_c   1.000
_cell.angle_alpha   90.00
_cell.angle_beta   90.00
_cell.angle_gamma   90.00
#
_symmetry.space_group_name_H-M   'P 1'
#
loop_
_entity.id
_entity.type
_entity.pdbx_description
1 polymer ?
#
loop_
_entity_poly.entity_id
_entity_poly.type
_entity_poly.pdbx_seq_one_letter_code
_entity_poly.pdbx_strand_id
1 'polypeptide(L)'
;MSSELNDYKNTLNGHVGYDFCLQLIDQFTLASGIVDKTIKIWDLRNYHCTKQPLINIKEVFINWNIILNDQLFSTHDNTLIGFSLKSIFSTNFNLFLLSENNLIIFNTVSNRWCFKYALPGDSNWPTLSDFVDMESKIEGRVYMRGDDDYKPHTWNKRTLVPKPAVIIQPSTNNDIIEALKFAKKFNLRLSVQSTGHHQDNRNILDNSVHIDMSSMNQKSIDLEQKTVTLGPGNNFTQIYKFVEEQSNKSLVVVSGADPGVGIYGWTVGGGHGPLSRLFGLGVDNLLSIDLILANYSLVTLSESQKSDIFRAIRGSGGSTYGIAVSLTIKLHPSPGKMSVFVGNYDLSSTTADLVSDWITILEALREDYLQLAALMKEPNVGCIPSADFQITCNPSYDAFDSYFEYFKTAQSERGGSAYLASTALNSQNIKEALREILEFIDSTPFTGCSGNAVLGGFSSTLDPSGEKTSISREFRNGLMGISCYSMMEESTPVNEKRYQVELMDTFSENVLKKYSNWVYWNEPQHNFPQNDWKERYWGGMDNYNKLLEAKVKLDPENLFTCYHCVGYERQFNEMPSVCPQDGCTCSNTPNGVCAVVDDIRCWYNATSFSDQCESAGTDSNSNFFNYILQYILE
;
A
#
# COMPACT_ATOMS: atom_id res chain seq x y z
N MET A 1 -49.97 16.93 -12.42
CA MET A 1 -48.67 17.13 -11.73
C MET A 1 -47.81 18.06 -12.57
N SER A 2 -48.12 19.36 -12.61
CA SER A 2 -47.48 20.32 -13.54
C SER A 2 -47.26 21.70 -12.91
N SER A 3 -46.91 21.76 -11.63
CA SER A 3 -46.69 23.05 -10.95
C SER A 3 -45.53 23.07 -9.95
N GLU A 4 -44.63 22.08 -9.96
CA GLU A 4 -43.45 22.02 -9.07
C GLU A 4 -42.12 21.90 -9.82
N LEU A 5 -42.08 22.17 -11.13
CA LEU A 5 -40.90 21.99 -11.99
C LEU A 5 -39.93 23.21 -12.03
N ASN A 6 -40.08 24.20 -11.14
CA ASN A 6 -39.41 25.50 -11.29
C ASN A 6 -38.23 25.80 -10.34
N ASP A 7 -37.78 24.86 -9.50
CA ASP A 7 -36.66 25.10 -8.56
C ASP A 7 -35.43 24.21 -8.83
N TYR A 8 -35.05 24.04 -10.10
CA TYR A 8 -33.75 23.46 -10.44
C TYR A 8 -32.65 24.52 -10.34
N LYS A 9 -31.76 24.38 -9.35
CA LYS A 9 -30.67 25.35 -9.13
C LYS A 9 -29.61 25.35 -10.23
N ASN A 10 -29.32 24.20 -10.86
CA ASN A 10 -28.36 24.07 -11.97
C ASN A 10 -28.69 22.85 -12.86
N THR A 11 -28.45 22.94 -14.17
CA THR A 11 -28.68 21.87 -15.17
C THR A 11 -27.38 21.54 -15.89
N LEU A 12 -27.03 20.25 -16.00
CA LEU A 12 -25.88 19.80 -16.80
C LEU A 12 -26.24 19.94 -18.29
N ASN A 13 -25.60 20.88 -18.98
CA ASN A 13 -25.87 21.17 -20.40
C ASN A 13 -24.80 20.53 -21.29
N GLY A 14 -25.20 19.65 -22.21
CA GLY A 14 -24.27 19.11 -23.21
C GLY A 14 -24.69 17.82 -23.92
N HIS A 15 -25.68 17.09 -23.44
CA HIS A 15 -26.22 15.92 -24.15
C HIS A 15 -27.39 16.27 -25.07
N VAL A 16 -27.64 15.45 -26.10
CA VAL A 16 -28.85 15.51 -26.94
C VAL A 16 -29.71 14.27 -26.69
N GLY A 17 -30.85 14.41 -26.01
CA GLY A 17 -31.82 13.32 -25.77
C GLY A 17 -32.04 12.95 -24.30
N TYR A 18 -32.49 11.72 -24.04
CA TYR A 18 -32.78 11.19 -22.69
C TYR A 18 -31.63 10.32 -22.17
N ASP A 19 -31.09 10.61 -20.98
CA ASP A 19 -30.03 9.81 -20.35
C ASP A 19 -30.52 8.42 -19.96
N PHE A 20 -29.75 7.40 -20.34
CA PHE A 20 -30.07 6.00 -20.04
C PHE A 20 -29.37 5.50 -18.77
N CYS A 21 -28.25 6.13 -18.40
CA CYS A 21 -27.52 5.77 -17.18
C CYS A 21 -26.78 6.98 -16.59
N LEU A 22 -26.77 7.05 -15.26
CA LEU A 22 -26.02 8.00 -14.45
C LEU A 22 -25.26 7.21 -13.40
N GLN A 23 -23.97 7.47 -13.25
CA GLN A 23 -23.11 6.82 -12.25
C GLN A 23 -22.19 7.86 -11.63
N LEU A 24 -22.28 8.05 -10.32
CA LEU A 24 -21.25 8.77 -9.57
C LEU A 24 -19.95 7.96 -9.67
N ILE A 25 -18.92 8.56 -10.27
CA ILE A 25 -17.55 8.02 -10.26
C ILE A 25 -16.92 8.30 -8.90
N ASP A 26 -17.13 9.51 -8.41
CA ASP A 26 -16.76 9.96 -7.07
C ASP A 26 -17.65 11.12 -6.63
N GLN A 27 -17.36 11.68 -5.44
CA GLN A 27 -18.13 12.73 -4.79
C GLN A 27 -18.37 13.99 -5.63
N PHE A 28 -17.52 14.29 -6.62
CA PHE A 28 -17.65 15.46 -7.48
C PHE A 28 -17.67 15.11 -8.95
N THR A 29 -17.68 13.83 -9.30
CA THR A 29 -17.56 13.40 -10.67
C THR A 29 -18.70 12.46 -11.04
N LEU A 30 -19.51 12.88 -12.00
CA LEU A 30 -20.62 12.10 -12.52
C LEU A 30 -20.29 11.61 -13.93
N ALA A 31 -20.50 10.32 -14.20
CA ALA A 31 -20.59 9.81 -15.56
C ALA A 31 -22.06 9.75 -16.00
N SER A 32 -22.33 10.19 -17.22
CA SER A 32 -23.62 9.99 -17.90
C SER A 32 -23.41 9.33 -19.26
N GLY A 33 -24.34 8.47 -19.65
CA GLY A 33 -24.37 7.82 -20.97
C GLY A 33 -25.73 7.98 -21.64
N ILE A 34 -25.74 8.33 -22.93
CA ILE A 34 -26.96 8.74 -23.65
C ILE A 34 -27.08 8.19 -25.09
N VAL A 35 -28.25 8.42 -25.70
CA VAL A 35 -28.63 8.20 -27.12
C VAL A 35 -27.62 8.76 -28.13
N ASP A 36 -26.98 9.90 -27.83
CA ASP A 36 -25.96 10.54 -28.69
C ASP A 36 -24.66 9.72 -28.83
N LYS A 37 -24.60 8.52 -28.22
CA LYS A 37 -23.49 7.57 -28.26
C LYS A 37 -22.22 8.08 -27.57
N THR A 38 -22.33 9.09 -26.72
CA THR A 38 -21.21 9.60 -25.92
C THR A 38 -21.37 9.23 -24.44
N ILE A 39 -20.23 9.09 -23.77
CA ILE A 39 -20.15 9.09 -22.31
C ILE A 39 -19.59 10.47 -21.94
N LYS A 40 -20.20 11.17 -20.98
CA LYS A 40 -19.67 12.45 -20.50
C LYS A 40 -19.31 12.35 -19.03
N ILE A 41 -18.18 12.95 -18.68
CA ILE A 41 -17.71 13.08 -17.31
C ILE A 41 -17.92 14.52 -16.88
N TRP A 42 -18.69 14.72 -15.81
CA TRP A 42 -19.06 16.02 -15.29
C TRP A 42 -18.38 16.28 -13.96
N ASP A 43 -17.86 17.48 -13.77
CA ASP A 43 -17.50 18.00 -12.45
C ASP A 43 -18.73 18.67 -11.81
N LEU A 44 -19.23 18.09 -10.73
CA LEU A 44 -20.41 18.54 -10.01
C LEU A 44 -20.17 19.81 -9.20
N ARG A 45 -18.91 20.24 -9.00
CA ARG A 45 -18.59 21.49 -8.30
C ARG A 45 -18.92 22.72 -9.14
N ASN A 46 -18.78 22.60 -10.45
CA ASN A 46 -18.98 23.69 -11.41
C ASN A 46 -20.01 23.35 -12.51
N TYR A 47 -20.56 22.13 -12.49
CA TYR A 47 -21.55 21.62 -13.45
C TYR A 47 -21.04 21.58 -14.89
N HIS A 48 -19.72 21.49 -15.09
CA HIS A 48 -19.09 21.45 -16.41
C HIS A 48 -18.67 20.03 -16.82
N CYS A 49 -18.80 19.73 -18.11
CA CYS A 49 -18.19 18.56 -18.72
C CYS A 49 -16.67 18.74 -18.71
N THR A 50 -15.95 17.78 -18.14
CA THR A 50 -14.48 17.80 -18.05
C THR A 50 -13.83 16.88 -19.07
N LYS A 51 -14.47 15.77 -19.44
CA LYS A 51 -13.95 14.81 -20.43
C LYS A 51 -15.07 14.14 -21.21
N GLN A 52 -14.78 13.87 -22.48
CA GLN A 52 -15.60 13.05 -23.36
C GLN A 52 -14.70 11.99 -24.02
N PRO A 53 -14.97 10.68 -23.85
CA PRO A 53 -14.28 9.65 -24.61
C PRO A 53 -14.65 9.77 -26.08
N LEU A 54 -13.64 9.73 -26.95
CA LEU A 54 -13.82 9.53 -28.40
C LEU A 54 -14.13 8.04 -28.64
N ILE A 55 -15.33 7.58 -28.26
CA ILE A 55 -15.79 6.24 -28.62
C ILE A 55 -16.78 6.38 -29.75
N ASN A 56 -16.43 5.85 -30.92
CA ASN A 56 -17.38 5.65 -32.00
C ASN A 56 -18.19 4.38 -31.69
N ILE A 57 -19.21 4.48 -30.83
CA ILE A 57 -20.05 3.34 -30.44
C ILE A 57 -20.87 2.93 -31.68
N LYS A 58 -20.41 1.88 -32.38
CA LYS A 58 -21.05 1.43 -33.61
C LYS A 58 -22.50 0.97 -33.35
N GLU A 59 -22.76 0.26 -32.25
CA GLU A 59 -24.12 -0.23 -31.91
C GLU A 59 -24.40 -0.20 -30.39
N VAL A 60 -25.60 0.25 -30.01
CA VAL A 60 -26.20 0.06 -28.68
C VAL A 60 -27.49 -0.72 -28.92
N PHE A 61 -27.53 -2.00 -28.54
CA PHE A 61 -28.75 -2.80 -28.66
C PHE A 61 -29.44 -2.94 -27.31
N ILE A 62 -30.73 -2.60 -27.27
CA ILE A 62 -31.65 -3.02 -26.21
C ILE A 62 -32.73 -3.84 -26.91
N ASN A 63 -32.68 -5.17 -26.79
CA ASN A 63 -33.62 -6.05 -27.50
C ASN A 63 -34.40 -6.95 -26.53
N TRP A 64 -35.71 -7.08 -26.73
CA TRP A 64 -36.69 -7.55 -25.73
C TRP A 64 -37.31 -8.94 -26.02
N ASN A 65 -36.69 -9.84 -26.79
CA ASN A 65 -37.32 -11.12 -27.17
C ASN A 65 -36.42 -12.37 -26.94
N ILE A 66 -37.02 -13.46 -26.40
CA ILE A 66 -36.43 -14.80 -26.14
C ILE A 66 -37.26 -15.87 -26.87
N ILE A 67 -36.64 -16.92 -27.44
CA ILE A 67 -37.27 -18.27 -27.60
C ILE A 67 -36.26 -19.41 -27.32
N LEU A 68 -36.81 -20.48 -26.70
CA LEU A 68 -36.26 -21.73 -26.14
C LEU A 68 -35.94 -22.86 -27.15
N ASN A 69 -35.20 -23.88 -26.65
CA ASN A 69 -35.02 -25.28 -27.11
C ASN A 69 -33.67 -25.64 -27.78
N ASP A 70 -32.66 -25.91 -26.94
CA ASP A 70 -31.57 -26.89 -27.15
C ASP A 70 -30.87 -26.96 -28.52
N GLN A 71 -30.58 -25.81 -29.14
CA GLN A 71 -29.68 -25.72 -30.29
C GLN A 71 -28.56 -24.71 -29.99
N LEU A 72 -27.33 -25.21 -29.94
CA LEU A 72 -26.09 -24.43 -29.83
C LEU A 72 -25.79 -23.81 -31.20
N PHE A 73 -25.72 -22.49 -31.32
CA PHE A 73 -25.18 -21.83 -32.52
C PHE A 73 -23.71 -21.47 -32.28
N SER A 74 -22.81 -22.02 -33.10
CA SER A 74 -21.44 -21.51 -33.19
C SER A 74 -21.43 -20.18 -33.91
N THR A 75 -20.64 -19.22 -33.44
CA THR A 75 -20.29 -18.04 -34.23
C THR A 75 -18.78 -18.00 -34.41
N HIS A 76 -18.36 -17.96 -35.67
CA HIS A 76 -17.05 -17.47 -36.07
C HIS A 76 -16.95 -15.99 -35.69
N ASP A 77 -15.74 -15.55 -35.35
CA ASP A 77 -15.35 -14.17 -35.00
C ASP A 77 -15.56 -13.76 -33.52
N ASN A 78 -14.67 -14.27 -32.65
CA ASN A 78 -14.14 -13.68 -31.39
C ASN A 78 -15.04 -12.79 -30.50
N THR A 79 -16.36 -12.95 -30.52
CA THR A 79 -17.29 -12.16 -29.72
C THR A 79 -17.92 -13.04 -28.66
N LEU A 80 -17.55 -12.84 -27.39
CA LEU A 80 -18.18 -13.53 -26.27
C LEU A 80 -19.58 -12.93 -26.04
N ILE A 81 -20.63 -13.72 -26.28
CA ILE A 81 -22.02 -13.36 -26.00
C ILE A 81 -22.48 -14.16 -24.78
N GLY A 82 -22.86 -13.47 -23.69
CA GLY A 82 -23.45 -14.10 -22.50
C GLY A 82 -24.78 -13.43 -22.14
N PHE A 83 -25.84 -14.24 -21.96
CA PHE A 83 -27.19 -13.79 -21.57
C PHE A 83 -27.61 -14.38 -20.21
N SER A 84 -28.49 -13.67 -19.49
CA SER A 84 -29.36 -14.27 -18.46
C SER A 84 -30.71 -13.53 -18.35
N LEU A 85 -31.80 -14.28 -18.25
CA LEU A 85 -33.22 -13.94 -18.01
C LEU A 85 -33.79 -15.09 -17.13
N LYS A 86 -34.72 -15.00 -16.16
CA LYS A 86 -35.72 -14.01 -15.70
C LYS A 86 -36.37 -14.54 -14.39
N SER A 87 -36.98 -13.67 -13.57
CA SER A 87 -38.22 -13.98 -12.81
C SER A 87 -39.02 -12.69 -12.62
N ILE A 88 -40.35 -12.77 -12.71
CA ILE A 88 -41.32 -11.66 -12.81
C ILE A 88 -41.43 -10.80 -11.52
N PHE A 89 -40.54 -10.96 -10.55
CA PHE A 89 -40.50 -10.16 -9.33
C PHE A 89 -39.10 -9.64 -8.92
N SER A 90 -38.10 -9.64 -9.80
CA SER A 90 -36.80 -8.99 -9.52
C SER A 90 -36.25 -8.23 -10.73
N THR A 91 -35.86 -6.97 -10.49
CA THR A 91 -35.30 -6.03 -11.47
C THR A 91 -33.78 -6.15 -11.53
N ASN A 92 -33.24 -6.97 -12.43
CA ASN A 92 -31.80 -7.06 -12.69
C ASN A 92 -31.54 -6.84 -14.18
N PHE A 93 -30.63 -5.91 -14.55
CA PHE A 93 -30.15 -5.71 -15.91
C PHE A 93 -28.62 -5.66 -15.93
N ASN A 94 -28.00 -6.22 -16.97
CA ASN A 94 -26.58 -5.99 -17.25
C ASN A 94 -26.48 -5.24 -18.57
N LEU A 95 -25.80 -4.09 -18.59
CA LEU A 95 -25.49 -3.36 -19.82
C LEU A 95 -24.05 -3.69 -20.21
N PHE A 96 -23.84 -4.16 -21.43
CA PHE A 96 -22.51 -4.41 -21.98
C PHE A 96 -22.25 -3.41 -23.12
N LEU A 97 -21.20 -2.61 -23.02
CA LEU A 97 -20.72 -1.81 -24.15
C LEU A 97 -19.43 -2.44 -24.68
N LEU A 98 -19.47 -2.87 -25.93
CA LEU A 98 -18.31 -3.36 -26.68
C LEU A 98 -17.81 -2.25 -27.61
N SER A 99 -16.53 -1.94 -27.47
CA SER A 99 -15.73 -1.27 -28.52
C SER A 99 -14.66 -2.26 -28.98
N GLU A 100 -14.11 -2.08 -30.18
CA GLU A 100 -13.21 -3.02 -30.88
C GLU A 100 -12.03 -3.55 -30.03
N ASN A 101 -11.69 -2.90 -28.89
CA ASN A 101 -10.66 -3.35 -27.93
C ASN A 101 -11.06 -3.28 -26.44
N ASN A 102 -12.31 -2.96 -26.07
CA ASN A 102 -12.68 -2.75 -24.66
C ASN A 102 -14.09 -3.27 -24.32
N LEU A 103 -14.22 -3.89 -23.15
CA LEU A 103 -15.48 -4.33 -22.55
C LEU A 103 -15.81 -3.45 -21.34
N ILE A 104 -16.91 -2.69 -21.42
CA ILE A 104 -17.47 -1.99 -20.26
C ILE A 104 -18.67 -2.79 -19.77
N ILE A 105 -18.60 -3.26 -18.52
CA ILE A 105 -19.66 -4.02 -17.87
C ILE A 105 -20.36 -3.10 -16.88
N PHE A 106 -21.65 -2.85 -17.07
CA PHE A 106 -22.52 -2.33 -16.02
C PHE A 106 -23.28 -3.51 -15.43
N ASN A 107 -22.97 -3.83 -14.18
CA ASN A 107 -23.69 -4.85 -13.45
C ASN A 107 -24.65 -4.15 -12.48
N THR A 108 -25.96 -4.18 -12.73
CA THR A 108 -26.94 -3.72 -11.72
C THR A 108 -27.30 -4.86 -10.76
N VAL A 109 -26.31 -5.63 -10.33
CA VAL A 109 -26.52 -6.58 -9.24
C VAL A 109 -26.58 -5.77 -7.96
N SER A 110 -27.81 -5.49 -7.52
CA SER A 110 -28.09 -4.99 -6.18
C SER A 110 -27.84 -6.09 -5.13
N ASN A 111 -26.63 -6.67 -5.11
CA ASN A 111 -26.19 -7.38 -3.93
C ASN A 111 -25.85 -6.31 -2.91
N ARG A 112 -26.70 -6.19 -1.88
CA ARG A 112 -26.37 -5.34 -0.72
C ARG A 112 -25.29 -6.05 0.07
N TRP A 113 -24.06 -5.63 -0.14
CA TRP A 113 -22.95 -6.03 0.70
C TRP A 113 -22.92 -5.06 1.89
N CYS A 114 -22.98 -5.61 3.10
CA CYS A 114 -22.81 -4.79 4.30
C CYS A 114 -21.32 -4.46 4.42
N PHE A 115 -20.95 -3.21 4.17
CA PHE A 115 -19.59 -2.76 4.47
C PHE A 115 -19.56 -2.15 5.86
N LYS A 116 -18.45 -2.40 6.56
CA LYS A 116 -18.18 -1.76 7.84
C LYS A 116 -18.07 -0.23 7.70
N TYR A 117 -17.65 0.27 6.55
CA TYR A 117 -17.33 1.69 6.32
C TYR A 117 -18.21 2.25 5.19
N ALA A 118 -18.47 3.56 5.24
CA ALA A 118 -19.22 4.26 4.21
C ALA A 118 -18.46 4.28 2.87
N LEU A 119 -19.21 4.19 1.79
CA LEU A 119 -18.76 4.27 0.40
C LEU A 119 -19.46 5.45 -0.31
N PRO A 120 -18.89 5.96 -1.42
CA PRO A 120 -19.54 7.00 -2.21
C PRO A 120 -20.96 6.58 -2.61
N GLY A 121 -21.93 7.45 -2.35
CA GLY A 121 -23.35 7.20 -2.60
C GLY A 121 -24.14 6.66 -1.40
N ASP A 122 -23.47 6.28 -0.31
CA ASP A 122 -24.16 5.95 0.94
C ASP A 122 -24.74 7.22 1.58
N SER A 123 -25.87 7.12 2.29
CA SER A 123 -26.52 8.26 2.94
C SER A 123 -25.70 8.92 4.06
N ASN A 124 -24.68 8.22 4.56
CA ASN A 124 -23.73 8.73 5.54
C ASN A 124 -22.37 9.10 4.92
N TRP A 125 -22.24 9.09 3.60
CA TRP A 125 -21.07 9.64 2.91
C TRP A 125 -21.03 11.17 3.09
N PRO A 126 -19.86 11.79 3.33
CA PRO A 126 -19.79 13.24 3.54
C PRO A 126 -20.22 14.02 2.29
N THR A 127 -21.00 15.08 2.49
CA THR A 127 -21.36 16.03 1.44
C THR A 127 -20.20 16.97 1.12
N LEU A 128 -20.29 17.73 0.02
CA LEU A 128 -19.34 18.81 -0.27
C LEU A 128 -19.21 19.80 0.91
N SER A 129 -20.34 20.16 1.53
CA SER A 129 -20.34 21.07 2.68
C SER A 129 -19.59 20.49 3.88
N ASP A 130 -19.65 19.17 4.08
CA ASP A 130 -18.92 18.52 5.17
C ASP A 130 -17.41 18.52 4.93
N PHE A 131 -16.98 18.30 3.67
CA PHE A 131 -15.57 18.40 3.31
C PHE A 131 -15.03 19.83 3.49
N VAL A 132 -15.79 20.86 3.09
CA VAL A 132 -15.41 22.27 3.28
C VAL A 132 -15.39 22.66 4.76
N ASP A 133 -16.34 22.20 5.57
CA ASP A 133 -16.33 22.42 7.02
C ASP A 133 -15.10 21.76 7.67
N MET A 134 -14.74 20.55 7.25
CA MET A 134 -13.52 19.89 7.72
C MET A 134 -12.26 20.65 7.31
N GLU A 135 -12.15 21.03 6.04
CA GLU A 135 -11.02 21.82 5.53
C GLU A 135 -10.82 23.11 6.33
N SER A 136 -11.91 23.81 6.68
CA SER A 136 -11.84 25.06 7.47
C SER A 136 -11.25 24.91 8.88
N LYS A 137 -11.14 23.67 9.38
CA LYS A 137 -10.58 23.32 10.70
C LYS A 137 -9.15 22.80 10.64
N ILE A 138 -8.61 22.58 9.43
CA ILE A 138 -7.26 22.08 9.19
C ILE A 138 -6.35 23.27 8.85
N GLU A 139 -5.25 23.43 9.59
CA GLU A 139 -4.22 24.43 9.29
C GLU A 139 -3.28 23.98 8.16
N GLY A 140 -3.11 22.66 8.02
CA GLY A 140 -2.38 22.01 6.94
C GLY A 140 -3.09 22.10 5.58
N ARG A 141 -2.67 21.26 4.65
CA ARG A 141 -3.28 21.23 3.30
C ARG A 141 -4.30 20.11 3.20
N VAL A 142 -5.41 20.39 2.53
CA VAL A 142 -6.45 19.42 2.20
C VAL A 142 -6.58 19.37 0.68
N TYR A 143 -6.62 18.16 0.13
CA TYR A 143 -6.80 17.93 -1.29
C TYR A 143 -7.98 17.00 -1.48
N MET A 144 -9.01 17.48 -2.15
CA MET A 144 -10.19 16.72 -2.50
C MET A 144 -10.04 16.12 -3.89
N ARG A 145 -10.78 15.04 -4.17
CA ARG A 145 -10.81 14.47 -5.52
C ARG A 145 -11.18 15.53 -6.55
N GLY A 146 -10.46 15.55 -7.66
CA GLY A 146 -10.67 16.51 -8.74
C GLY A 146 -9.94 17.84 -8.56
N ASP A 147 -9.26 18.08 -7.45
CA ASP A 147 -8.28 19.18 -7.37
C ASP A 147 -7.05 18.83 -8.23
N ASP A 148 -6.44 19.83 -8.89
CA ASP A 148 -5.26 19.61 -9.74
C ASP A 148 -4.06 19.02 -8.96
N ASP A 149 -4.02 19.28 -7.65
CA ASP A 149 -2.98 18.79 -6.75
C ASP A 149 -3.40 17.55 -5.94
N TYR A 150 -4.59 16.97 -6.21
CA TYR A 150 -4.97 15.67 -5.69
C TYR A 150 -4.13 14.57 -6.35
N LYS A 151 -3.05 14.20 -5.66
CA LYS A 151 -2.05 13.25 -6.16
C LYS A 151 -1.76 12.20 -5.09
N PRO A 152 -2.65 11.20 -4.91
CA PRO A 152 -2.30 10.04 -4.11
C PRO A 152 -1.08 9.35 -4.73
N HIS A 153 -0.20 8.82 -3.90
CA HIS A 153 1.00 8.15 -4.39
C HIS A 153 1.32 6.89 -3.59
N THR A 154 1.90 5.94 -4.29
CA THR A 154 2.55 4.76 -3.73
C THR A 154 3.94 4.65 -4.33
N TRP A 155 4.90 4.22 -3.53
CA TRP A 155 6.24 3.94 -4.06
C TRP A 155 6.22 2.66 -4.91
N ASN A 156 5.50 1.62 -4.46
CA ASN A 156 5.34 0.39 -5.23
C ASN A 156 4.20 0.54 -6.25
N LYS A 157 4.56 0.55 -7.53
CA LYS A 157 3.65 0.71 -8.68
C LYS A 157 3.12 -0.61 -9.25
N ARG A 158 3.31 -1.72 -8.53
CA ARG A 158 2.79 -3.04 -8.91
C ARG A 158 1.27 -3.02 -9.11
N THR A 159 0.56 -2.32 -8.23
CA THR A 159 -0.90 -2.17 -8.26
C THR A 159 -1.30 -0.75 -8.63
N LEU A 160 -2.55 -0.59 -9.07
CA LEU A 160 -3.14 0.75 -9.20
C LEU A 160 -3.06 1.49 -7.87
N VAL A 161 -2.81 2.80 -7.95
CA VAL A 161 -2.78 3.69 -6.79
C VAL A 161 -4.21 3.84 -6.27
N PRO A 162 -4.50 3.51 -5.00
CA PRO A 162 -5.81 3.74 -4.42
C PRO A 162 -6.16 5.23 -4.40
N LYS A 163 -7.45 5.53 -4.46
CA LYS A 163 -8.01 6.88 -4.49
C LYS A 163 -8.69 7.18 -3.15
N PRO A 164 -8.04 7.87 -2.20
CA PRO A 164 -8.71 8.39 -1.00
C PRO A 164 -9.93 9.27 -1.31
N ALA A 165 -10.85 9.44 -0.35
CA ALA A 165 -11.90 10.45 -0.46
C ALA A 165 -11.32 11.88 -0.38
N VAL A 166 -10.32 12.02 0.49
CA VAL A 166 -9.60 13.27 0.75
C VAL A 166 -8.18 12.95 1.21
N ILE A 167 -7.21 13.79 0.83
CA ILE A 167 -5.83 13.74 1.32
C ILE A 167 -5.61 14.95 2.24
N ILE A 168 -5.13 14.70 3.45
CA ILE A 168 -4.83 15.72 4.46
C ILE A 168 -3.34 15.65 4.75
N GLN A 169 -2.62 16.74 4.51
CA GLN A 169 -1.23 16.94 4.92
C GLN A 169 -1.21 17.81 6.19
N PRO A 170 -1.19 17.21 7.39
CA PRO A 170 -1.24 17.95 8.63
C PRO A 170 0.02 18.79 8.84
N SER A 171 -0.17 19.95 9.44
CA SER A 171 0.88 20.84 9.94
C SER A 171 0.96 20.84 11.47
N THR A 172 -0.15 20.48 12.13
CA THR A 172 -0.26 20.40 13.59
C THR A 172 -0.82 19.06 14.06
N ASN A 173 -0.66 18.77 15.36
CA ASN A 173 -1.34 17.64 15.99
C ASN A 173 -2.87 17.80 15.97
N ASN A 174 -3.39 19.03 15.96
CA ASN A 174 -4.83 19.28 15.91
C ASN A 174 -5.42 18.89 14.55
N ASP A 175 -4.68 19.12 13.45
CA ASP A 175 -5.10 18.70 12.10
C ASP A 175 -5.37 17.18 12.06
N ILE A 176 -4.50 16.40 12.69
CA ILE A 176 -4.67 14.94 12.80
C ILE A 176 -5.93 14.60 13.60
N ILE A 177 -6.18 15.31 14.70
CA ILE A 177 -7.38 15.10 15.53
C ILE A 177 -8.66 15.42 14.74
N GLU A 178 -8.69 16.52 13.98
CA GLU A 178 -9.83 16.88 13.14
C GLU A 178 -10.06 15.86 12.01
N ALA A 179 -8.99 15.36 11.38
CA ALA A 179 -9.08 14.27 10.42
C ALA A 179 -9.67 12.98 11.03
N LEU A 180 -9.23 12.61 12.25
CA LEU A 180 -9.78 11.45 12.96
C LEU A 180 -11.26 11.65 13.34
N LYS A 181 -11.65 12.86 13.78
CA LYS A 181 -13.06 13.20 14.06
C LYS A 181 -13.91 13.08 12.81
N PHE A 182 -13.43 13.59 11.68
CA PHE A 182 -14.13 13.51 10.40
C PHE A 182 -14.32 12.04 9.96
N ALA A 183 -13.25 11.24 9.99
CA ALA A 183 -13.33 9.83 9.64
C ALA A 183 -14.33 9.06 10.53
N LYS A 184 -14.32 9.31 11.85
CA LYS A 184 -15.29 8.71 12.77
C LYS A 184 -16.73 9.17 12.52
N LYS A 185 -16.95 10.48 12.31
CA LYS A 185 -18.28 11.07 12.08
C LYS A 185 -18.97 10.41 10.88
N PHE A 186 -18.23 10.19 9.80
CA PHE A 186 -18.76 9.63 8.55
C PHE A 186 -18.47 8.15 8.35
N ASN A 187 -17.94 7.47 9.38
CA ASN A 187 -17.58 6.06 9.32
C ASN A 187 -16.69 5.72 8.10
N LEU A 188 -15.71 6.57 7.80
CA LEU A 188 -14.75 6.38 6.72
C LEU A 188 -13.53 5.60 7.19
N ARG A 189 -12.92 4.83 6.29
CA ARG A 189 -11.62 4.23 6.54
C ARG A 189 -10.57 5.31 6.73
N LEU A 190 -9.56 5.02 7.54
CA LEU A 190 -8.36 5.84 7.66
C LEU A 190 -7.20 5.15 6.97
N SER A 191 -6.40 5.94 6.25
CA SER A 191 -5.08 5.50 5.79
C SER A 191 -4.05 6.55 6.18
N VAL A 192 -2.86 6.11 6.58
CA VAL A 192 -1.82 6.99 7.12
C VAL A 192 -0.52 6.63 6.43
N GLN A 193 0.14 7.65 5.90
CA GLN A 193 1.33 7.50 5.09
C GLN A 193 2.44 8.41 5.58
N SER A 194 3.66 7.86 5.63
CA SER A 194 4.90 8.62 5.78
C SER A 194 5.46 8.92 4.38
N THR A 195 6.30 8.04 3.82
CA THR A 195 6.90 8.27 2.48
C THR A 195 6.20 7.53 1.34
N GLY A 196 5.31 6.58 1.63
CA GLY A 196 4.67 5.75 0.60
C GLY A 196 5.39 4.43 0.29
N HIS A 197 6.49 4.12 0.99
CA HIS A 197 7.39 2.98 0.74
C HIS A 197 6.88 1.59 1.13
N HIS A 198 5.64 1.44 1.62
CA HIS A 198 5.17 0.11 2.00
C HIS A 198 5.04 -0.77 0.75
N GLN A 199 5.74 -1.91 0.73
CA GLN A 199 5.85 -2.78 -0.43
C GLN A 199 4.49 -3.33 -0.90
N ASP A 200 3.54 -3.52 0.02
CA ASP A 200 2.17 -3.91 -0.28
C ASP A 200 1.15 -2.76 -0.33
N ASN A 201 1.59 -1.50 -0.34
CA ASN A 201 0.71 -0.31 -0.37
C ASN A 201 -0.35 -0.26 0.75
N ARG A 202 -0.04 -0.85 1.93
CA ARG A 202 -0.97 -0.94 3.09
C ARG A 202 -1.25 0.41 3.79
N ASN A 203 -0.57 1.45 3.35
CA ASN A 203 -0.57 2.82 3.88
C ASN A 203 -1.56 3.75 3.18
N ILE A 204 -2.23 3.30 2.12
CA ILE A 204 -3.23 4.09 1.37
C ILE A 204 -4.41 3.20 1.00
N LEU A 205 -5.63 3.75 1.05
CA LEU A 205 -6.86 3.01 0.82
C LEU A 205 -7.85 3.83 -0.01
N ASP A 206 -8.61 3.14 -0.86
CA ASP A 206 -9.73 3.74 -1.56
C ASP A 206 -10.78 4.29 -0.58
N ASN A 207 -11.41 5.40 -0.96
CA ASN A 207 -12.53 6.01 -0.23
C ASN A 207 -12.21 6.30 1.25
N SER A 208 -10.93 6.49 1.59
CA SER A 208 -10.48 6.76 2.94
C SER A 208 -10.22 8.24 3.20
N VAL A 209 -10.19 8.64 4.46
CA VAL A 209 -9.48 9.84 4.90
C VAL A 209 -7.99 9.49 4.93
N HIS A 210 -7.23 10.01 3.97
CA HIS A 210 -5.80 9.75 3.86
C HIS A 210 -5.01 10.85 4.54
N ILE A 211 -4.20 10.49 5.53
CA ILE A 211 -3.35 11.41 6.29
C ILE A 211 -1.92 11.21 5.82
N ASP A 212 -1.44 12.17 5.02
CA ASP A 212 -0.07 12.20 4.49
C ASP A 212 0.84 13.00 5.43
N MET A 213 1.63 12.28 6.21
CA MET A 213 2.51 12.81 7.25
C MET A 213 3.79 13.45 6.69
N SER A 214 3.96 13.56 5.37
CA SER A 214 5.15 14.15 4.72
C SER A 214 5.50 15.57 5.22
N SER A 215 4.50 16.35 5.64
CA SER A 215 4.67 17.70 6.20
C SER A 215 5.06 17.71 7.69
N MET A 216 4.83 16.61 8.42
CA MET A 216 5.25 16.42 9.82
C MET A 216 6.71 15.94 9.87
N ASN A 217 7.63 16.81 9.44
CA ASN A 217 9.03 16.49 9.18
C ASN A 217 10.02 17.29 10.04
N GLN A 218 9.56 17.82 11.18
CA GLN A 218 10.36 18.55 12.15
C GLN A 218 11.54 17.70 12.64
N LYS A 219 12.68 18.33 12.96
CA LYS A 219 13.90 17.66 13.42
C LYS A 219 14.56 18.49 14.52
N SER A 220 15.02 17.83 15.57
CA SER A 220 15.92 18.41 16.57
C SER A 220 16.97 17.38 16.97
N ILE A 221 18.12 17.86 17.45
CA ILE A 221 19.25 17.01 17.82
C ILE A 221 19.83 17.46 19.14
N ASP A 222 20.15 16.50 19.99
CA ASP A 222 20.91 16.70 21.22
C ASP A 222 22.25 15.96 21.07
N LEU A 223 23.32 16.72 20.87
CA LEU A 223 24.66 16.19 20.67
C LEU A 223 25.28 15.63 21.97
N GLU A 224 24.85 16.14 23.13
CA GLU A 224 25.34 15.69 24.43
C GLU A 224 24.71 14.34 24.79
N GLN A 225 23.38 14.25 24.67
CA GLN A 225 22.65 13.01 24.89
C GLN A 225 22.78 12.02 23.73
N LYS A 226 23.31 12.47 22.59
CA LYS A 226 23.42 11.70 21.34
C LYS A 226 22.06 11.14 20.91
N THR A 227 21.09 12.04 20.79
CA THR A 227 19.74 11.68 20.33
C THR A 227 19.28 12.64 19.24
N VAL A 228 18.40 12.15 18.37
CA VAL A 228 17.70 12.95 17.37
C VAL A 228 16.20 12.73 17.52
N THR A 229 15.43 13.80 17.59
CA THR A 229 13.96 13.75 17.59
C THR A 229 13.45 14.15 16.22
N LEU A 230 12.60 13.30 15.63
CA LEU A 230 12.17 13.37 14.25
C LEU A 230 10.65 13.26 14.15
N GLY A 231 10.05 14.12 13.33
CA GLY A 231 8.71 13.91 12.82
C GLY A 231 8.67 12.69 11.87
N PRO A 232 7.52 12.00 11.77
CA PRO A 232 7.38 10.75 11.00
C PRO A 232 7.49 10.94 9.48
N GLY A 233 7.38 12.17 8.97
CA GLY A 233 7.44 12.49 7.52
C GLY A 233 8.85 12.46 6.93
N ASN A 234 9.88 12.18 7.73
CA ASN A 234 11.26 12.22 7.30
C ASN A 234 11.72 10.93 6.61
N ASN A 235 12.40 11.07 5.46
CA ASN A 235 13.16 9.98 4.85
C ASN A 235 14.65 10.02 5.24
N PHE A 236 15.38 8.94 4.94
CA PHE A 236 16.79 8.84 5.33
C PHE A 236 17.68 9.88 4.66
N THR A 237 17.41 10.28 3.41
CA THR A 237 18.13 11.37 2.75
C THR A 237 18.10 12.66 3.58
N GLN A 238 16.91 13.06 4.03
CA GLN A 238 16.70 14.26 4.83
C GLN A 238 17.36 14.15 6.21
N ILE A 239 17.30 12.96 6.82
CA ILE A 239 17.87 12.73 8.15
C ILE A 239 19.39 12.74 8.10
N TYR A 240 20.01 12.03 7.15
CA TYR A 240 21.47 12.02 7.02
C TYR A 240 22.02 13.40 6.75
N LYS A 241 21.41 14.17 5.84
CA LYS A 241 21.82 15.56 5.60
C LYS A 241 21.80 16.38 6.89
N PHE A 242 20.72 16.28 7.67
CA PHE A 242 20.59 17.01 8.93
C PHE A 242 21.64 16.58 9.96
N VAL A 243 21.82 15.28 10.19
CA VAL A 243 22.79 14.77 11.18
C VAL A 243 24.24 15.05 10.75
N GLU A 244 24.54 14.98 9.44
CA GLU A 244 25.86 15.32 8.89
C GLU A 244 26.25 16.75 9.25
N GLU A 245 25.35 17.70 8.96
CA GLU A 245 25.53 19.13 9.18
C GLU A 245 25.64 19.46 10.67
N GLN A 246 24.72 18.93 11.49
CA GLN A 246 24.65 19.29 12.91
C GLN A 246 25.73 18.65 13.77
N SER A 247 26.15 17.43 13.44
CA SER A 247 27.19 16.72 14.21
C SER A 247 28.60 16.93 13.66
N ASN A 248 28.76 17.69 12.56
CA ASN A 248 30.02 17.78 11.82
C ASN A 248 30.59 16.39 11.51
N LYS A 249 29.73 15.51 10.96
CA LYS A 249 30.05 14.11 10.60
C LYS A 249 30.45 13.18 11.76
N SER A 250 30.37 13.63 13.01
CA SER A 250 30.82 12.85 14.17
C SER A 250 29.82 11.79 14.64
N LEU A 251 28.54 11.96 14.32
CA LEU A 251 27.47 11.04 14.71
C LEU A 251 26.70 10.53 13.49
N VAL A 252 26.09 9.34 13.60
CA VAL A 252 25.21 8.73 12.60
C VAL A 252 23.94 8.17 13.25
N VAL A 253 22.90 8.01 12.44
CA VAL A 253 21.68 7.29 12.80
C VAL A 253 21.70 5.91 12.12
N VAL A 254 21.10 4.89 12.74
CA VAL A 254 20.87 3.62 12.04
C VAL A 254 19.73 3.80 11.03
N SER A 255 19.93 3.33 9.80
CA SER A 255 18.98 3.50 8.70
C SER A 255 18.79 2.24 7.86
N GLY A 256 17.77 2.27 7.01
CA GLY A 256 17.67 1.39 5.86
C GLY A 256 18.75 1.69 4.80
N ALA A 257 18.85 0.80 3.81
CA ALA A 257 19.75 0.98 2.67
C ALA A 257 19.21 2.04 1.70
N ASP A 258 17.92 1.98 1.33
CA ASP A 258 17.31 2.92 0.40
C ASP A 258 17.09 4.32 1.04
N PRO A 259 17.68 5.40 0.49
CA PRO A 259 17.57 6.76 1.03
C PRO A 259 16.16 7.38 1.01
N GLY A 260 15.24 6.86 0.19
CA GLY A 260 13.84 7.31 0.09
C GLY A 260 12.93 6.77 1.20
N VAL A 261 13.36 5.71 1.89
CA VAL A 261 12.57 5.07 2.96
C VAL A 261 12.36 6.01 4.14
N GLY A 262 11.13 6.00 4.67
CA GLY A 262 10.71 6.82 5.81
C GLY A 262 11.10 6.20 7.15
N ILE A 263 11.47 7.04 8.11
CA ILE A 263 11.94 6.61 9.44
C ILE A 263 10.89 5.81 10.21
N TYR A 264 9.61 6.22 10.17
CA TYR A 264 8.59 5.66 11.07
C TYR A 264 8.33 4.18 10.79
N GLY A 265 7.77 3.84 9.63
CA GLY A 265 7.39 2.46 9.29
C GLY A 265 8.59 1.49 9.29
N TRP A 266 9.76 1.98 8.87
CA TRP A 266 11.00 1.21 8.92
C TRP A 266 11.39 0.89 10.37
N THR A 267 11.40 1.88 11.27
CA THR A 267 11.78 1.69 12.67
C THR A 267 10.83 0.77 13.40
N VAL A 268 9.51 0.97 13.31
CA VAL A 268 8.53 0.18 14.11
C VAL A 268 8.26 -1.22 13.55
N GLY A 269 8.66 -1.50 12.31
CA GLY A 269 8.55 -2.83 11.70
C GLY A 269 9.75 -3.74 11.96
N GLY A 270 10.84 -3.22 12.53
CA GLY A 270 12.10 -3.94 12.71
C GLY A 270 13.27 -3.05 12.30
N GLY A 271 13.41 -2.85 11.00
CA GLY A 271 14.37 -1.93 10.40
C GLY A 271 15.77 -2.51 10.34
N HIS A 272 16.13 -3.08 9.19
CA HIS A 272 17.50 -3.52 8.91
C HIS A 272 18.17 -2.58 7.89
N GLY A 273 19.50 -2.63 7.83
CA GLY A 273 20.31 -1.82 6.92
C GLY A 273 21.78 -1.72 7.33
N PRO A 274 22.57 -0.87 6.66
CA PRO A 274 24.04 -0.95 6.67
C PRO A 274 24.74 -0.60 7.99
N LEU A 275 24.03 -0.37 9.09
CA LEU A 275 24.61 -0.17 10.42
C LEU A 275 24.05 -1.15 11.45
N SER A 276 23.20 -2.08 11.04
CA SER A 276 22.46 -2.95 11.96
C SER A 276 23.37 -3.87 12.76
N ARG A 277 24.43 -4.41 12.13
CA ARG A 277 25.44 -5.24 12.81
C ARG A 277 26.24 -4.50 13.88
N LEU A 278 26.46 -3.19 13.70
CA LEU A 278 27.21 -2.35 14.66
C LEU A 278 26.33 -1.85 15.80
N PHE A 279 25.11 -1.43 15.50
CA PHE A 279 24.30 -0.60 16.39
C PHE A 279 22.90 -1.14 16.66
N GLY A 280 22.60 -2.37 16.21
CA GLY A 280 21.29 -2.99 16.34
C GLY A 280 20.30 -2.54 15.26
N LEU A 281 19.13 -3.14 15.25
CA LEU A 281 18.05 -2.82 14.30
C LEU A 281 17.44 -1.44 14.59
N GLY A 282 16.59 -0.95 13.68
CA GLY A 282 15.82 0.27 13.87
C GLY A 282 15.05 0.29 15.19
N VAL A 283 14.36 -0.81 15.51
CA VAL A 283 13.62 -0.98 16.77
C VAL A 283 14.49 -0.80 18.01
N ASP A 284 15.76 -1.22 17.95
CA ASP A 284 16.67 -1.17 19.10
C ASP A 284 17.15 0.25 19.40
N ASN A 285 16.99 1.15 18.43
CA ASN A 285 17.43 2.53 18.48
C ASN A 285 16.30 3.52 18.81
N LEU A 286 15.05 3.03 18.88
CA LEU A 286 13.91 3.83 19.31
C LEU A 286 13.92 3.99 20.84
N LEU A 287 14.02 5.23 21.30
CA LEU A 287 14.05 5.58 22.73
C LEU A 287 12.66 6.00 23.23
N SER A 288 11.92 6.76 22.42
CA SER A 288 10.54 7.12 22.71
C SER A 288 9.77 7.42 21.43
N ILE A 289 8.45 7.30 21.50
CA ILE A 289 7.54 7.67 20.42
C ILE A 289 6.27 8.31 21.00
N ASP A 290 5.81 9.37 20.35
CA ASP A 290 4.53 10.01 20.65
C ASP A 290 3.48 9.62 19.62
N LEU A 291 2.33 9.16 20.10
CA LEU A 291 1.20 8.72 19.27
C LEU A 291 -0.06 9.52 19.60
N ILE A 292 -0.80 9.93 18.58
CA ILE A 292 -2.20 10.34 18.70
C ILE A 292 -3.07 9.09 18.53
N LEU A 293 -3.89 8.80 19.55
CA LEU A 293 -4.75 7.62 19.62
C LEU A 293 -6.13 7.88 19.01
N ALA A 294 -6.92 6.81 18.86
CA ALA A 294 -8.28 6.86 18.32
C ALA A 294 -9.25 7.69 19.17
N ASN A 295 -8.91 7.93 20.45
CA ASN A 295 -9.65 8.80 21.37
C ASN A 295 -9.08 10.24 21.40
N TYR A 296 -8.23 10.60 20.44
CA TYR A 296 -7.60 11.91 20.26
C TYR A 296 -6.54 12.29 21.32
N SER A 297 -6.27 11.41 22.28
CA SER A 297 -5.21 11.66 23.27
C SER A 297 -3.82 11.48 22.67
N LEU A 298 -2.89 12.33 23.10
CA LEU A 298 -1.45 12.18 22.83
C LEU A 298 -0.84 11.33 23.95
N VAL A 299 -0.12 10.27 23.58
CA VAL A 299 0.59 9.42 24.53
C VAL A 299 2.05 9.27 24.14
N THR A 300 2.94 9.36 25.13
CA THR A 300 4.35 9.02 24.99
C THR A 300 4.57 7.57 25.44
N LEU A 301 5.28 6.81 24.61
CA LEU A 301 5.69 5.43 24.89
C LEU A 301 7.22 5.38 24.95
N SER A 302 7.76 4.79 26.01
CA SER A 302 9.20 4.59 26.21
C SER A 302 9.46 3.42 27.16
N GLU A 303 10.73 3.07 27.40
CA GLU A 303 11.05 2.04 28.42
C GLU A 303 10.60 2.44 29.83
N SER A 304 10.53 3.74 30.12
CA SER A 304 10.09 4.26 31.43
C SER A 304 8.57 4.48 31.53
N GLN A 305 7.86 4.48 30.40
CA GLN A 305 6.44 4.84 30.32
C GLN A 305 5.70 3.89 29.39
N LYS A 306 4.78 3.08 29.95
CA LYS A 306 3.99 2.08 29.21
C LYS A 306 4.87 1.09 28.46
N SER A 307 5.86 0.51 29.15
CA SER A 307 6.90 -0.34 28.56
C SER A 307 6.35 -1.60 27.88
N ASP A 308 5.22 -2.15 28.36
CA ASP A 308 4.50 -3.26 27.73
C ASP A 308 4.00 -2.90 26.32
N ILE A 309 3.45 -1.69 26.18
CA ILE A 309 2.98 -1.15 24.91
C ILE A 309 4.17 -0.69 24.04
N PHE A 310 5.20 -0.10 24.65
CA PHE A 310 6.40 0.30 23.93
C PHE A 310 7.12 -0.90 23.30
N ARG A 311 7.15 -2.04 23.99
CA ARG A 311 7.58 -3.33 23.40
C ARG A 311 6.79 -3.64 22.14
N ALA A 312 5.46 -3.49 22.17
CA ALA A 312 4.60 -3.80 21.03
C ALA A 312 4.89 -2.89 19.83
N ILE A 313 5.15 -1.59 20.04
CA ILE A 313 5.55 -0.68 18.94
C ILE A 313 6.88 -1.08 18.31
N ARG A 314 7.81 -1.63 19.09
CA ARG A 314 9.13 -2.05 18.64
C ARG A 314 9.10 -3.41 17.92
N GLY A 315 8.38 -3.50 16.81
CA GLY A 315 8.41 -4.67 15.90
C GLY A 315 7.08 -5.08 15.26
N SER A 316 5.98 -4.39 15.55
CA SER A 316 4.63 -4.69 15.04
C SER A 316 4.29 -4.10 13.67
N GLY A 317 5.19 -3.31 13.08
CA GLY A 317 4.87 -2.48 11.92
C GLY A 317 4.02 -1.26 12.29
N GLY A 318 3.87 -0.36 11.30
CA GLY A 318 3.13 0.90 11.43
C GLY A 318 1.62 0.75 11.29
N SER A 319 0.91 1.88 11.43
CA SER A 319 -0.52 2.03 11.10
C SER A 319 -1.50 1.14 11.88
N THR A 320 -1.13 0.67 13.07
CA THR A 320 -1.98 -0.22 13.89
C THR A 320 -2.35 0.34 15.27
N TYR A 321 -1.51 1.10 15.97
CA TYR A 321 -1.83 1.54 17.35
C TYR A 321 -2.28 2.99 17.48
N GLY A 322 -1.93 3.82 16.51
CA GLY A 322 -2.07 5.27 16.56
C GLY A 322 -1.30 5.95 15.44
N ILE A 323 -1.42 7.27 15.36
CA ILE A 323 -0.69 8.10 14.42
C ILE A 323 0.54 8.65 15.13
N ALA A 324 1.73 8.23 14.71
CA ALA A 324 2.96 8.77 15.26
C ALA A 324 3.14 10.24 14.87
N VAL A 325 3.62 11.06 15.81
CA VAL A 325 3.91 12.49 15.57
C VAL A 325 5.34 12.87 15.92
N SER A 326 6.03 12.06 16.73
CA SER A 326 7.42 12.28 17.11
C SER A 326 8.10 10.95 17.45
N LEU A 327 9.36 10.78 17.03
CA LEU A 327 10.22 9.67 17.38
C LEU A 327 11.55 10.21 17.92
N THR A 328 12.00 9.73 19.07
CA THR A 328 13.36 10.00 19.57
C THR A 328 14.23 8.78 19.33
N ILE A 329 15.29 8.96 18.53
CA ILE A 329 16.19 7.92 18.06
C ILE A 329 17.59 8.15 18.61
N LYS A 330 18.28 7.07 18.95
CA LYS A 330 19.67 7.09 19.39
C LYS A 330 20.62 7.41 18.22
N LEU A 331 21.62 8.24 18.49
CA LEU A 331 22.76 8.51 17.61
C LEU A 331 24.00 7.75 18.08
N HIS A 332 24.86 7.38 17.15
CA HIS A 332 26.09 6.64 17.40
C HIS A 332 27.30 7.35 16.81
N PRO A 333 28.51 7.12 17.35
CA PRO A 333 29.73 7.58 16.68
C PRO A 333 29.78 7.11 15.23
N SER A 334 30.10 8.02 14.31
CA SER A 334 30.30 7.68 12.90
C SER A 334 31.45 6.67 12.75
N PRO A 335 31.28 5.58 11.97
CA PRO A 335 32.33 4.56 11.79
C PRO A 335 33.54 5.08 10.98
N GLY A 336 33.49 6.31 10.47
CA GLY A 336 34.60 6.93 9.74
C GLY A 336 34.66 6.48 8.29
N LYS A 337 35.85 6.11 7.82
CA LYS A 337 36.09 5.71 6.42
C LYS A 337 35.43 4.37 6.12
N MET A 338 34.85 4.26 4.93
CA MET A 338 34.22 3.03 4.46
C MET A 338 34.96 2.47 3.26
N SER A 339 34.94 1.14 3.11
CA SER A 339 35.46 0.45 1.93
C SER A 339 34.40 -0.53 1.46
N VAL A 340 34.12 -0.53 0.15
CA VAL A 340 33.15 -1.42 -0.48
C VAL A 340 33.91 -2.28 -1.48
N PHE A 341 33.68 -3.59 -1.37
CA PHE A 341 34.19 -4.59 -2.29
C PHE A 341 33.00 -5.20 -3.02
N VAL A 342 33.00 -5.15 -4.36
CA VAL A 342 31.95 -5.75 -5.18
C VAL A 342 32.56 -6.91 -5.96
N GLY A 343 32.00 -8.10 -5.76
CA GLY A 343 32.31 -9.30 -6.52
C GLY A 343 31.07 -9.78 -7.28
N ASN A 344 31.25 -10.14 -8.55
CA ASN A 344 30.20 -10.71 -9.39
C ASN A 344 30.48 -12.20 -9.60
N TYR A 345 29.48 -13.04 -9.32
CA TYR A 345 29.59 -14.50 -9.38
C TYR A 345 28.42 -15.09 -10.15
N ASP A 346 28.64 -16.22 -10.82
CA ASP A 346 27.58 -16.97 -11.47
C ASP A 346 26.59 -17.55 -10.45
N LEU A 347 25.34 -17.74 -10.84
CA LEU A 347 24.35 -18.42 -10.00
C LEU A 347 24.65 -19.92 -9.99
N SER A 348 25.41 -20.35 -8.97
CA SER A 348 25.87 -21.74 -8.86
C SER A 348 25.86 -22.23 -7.42
N SER A 349 25.87 -23.55 -7.22
CA SER A 349 26.04 -24.15 -5.91
C SER A 349 27.36 -23.75 -5.24
N THR A 350 28.42 -23.54 -6.02
CA THR A 350 29.71 -23.03 -5.53
C THR A 350 29.56 -21.61 -4.96
N THR A 351 28.74 -20.76 -5.60
CA THR A 351 28.45 -19.41 -5.12
C THR A 351 27.65 -19.44 -3.82
N ALA A 352 26.66 -20.34 -3.70
CA ALA A 352 25.93 -20.55 -2.45
C ALA A 352 26.88 -20.94 -1.30
N ASP A 353 27.80 -21.88 -1.57
CA ASP A 353 28.79 -22.33 -0.60
C ASP A 353 29.72 -21.18 -0.17
N LEU A 354 30.23 -20.40 -1.13
CA LEU A 354 31.07 -19.23 -0.85
C LEU A 354 30.33 -18.21 0.02
N VAL A 355 29.09 -17.84 -0.32
CA VAL A 355 28.30 -16.87 0.47
C VAL A 355 28.06 -17.38 1.88
N SER A 356 27.68 -18.65 2.03
CA SER A 356 27.49 -19.29 3.34
C SER A 356 28.77 -19.29 4.18
N ASP A 357 29.91 -19.66 3.60
CA ASP A 357 31.20 -19.71 4.29
C ASP A 357 31.63 -18.30 4.73
N TRP A 358 31.46 -17.29 3.86
CA TRP A 358 31.71 -15.89 4.19
C TRP A 358 30.88 -15.42 5.38
N ILE A 359 29.57 -15.70 5.40
CA ILE A 359 28.69 -15.30 6.51
C ILE A 359 29.10 -15.99 7.82
N THR A 360 29.50 -17.25 7.74
CA THR A 360 30.00 -18.00 8.91
C THR A 360 31.29 -17.38 9.45
N ILE A 361 32.20 -16.96 8.55
CA ILE A 361 33.43 -16.24 8.93
C ILE A 361 33.10 -14.90 9.57
N LEU A 362 32.17 -14.12 9.00
CA LEU A 362 31.75 -12.82 9.54
C LEU A 362 31.25 -12.94 10.99
N GLU A 363 30.46 -13.97 11.29
CA GLU A 363 30.00 -14.24 12.67
C GLU A 363 31.14 -14.70 13.59
N ALA A 364 32.02 -15.57 13.10
CA ALA A 364 33.13 -16.08 13.90
C ALA A 364 34.11 -14.95 14.29
N LEU A 365 34.33 -13.98 13.39
CA LEU A 365 35.21 -12.85 13.63
C LEU A 365 34.61 -11.84 14.63
N ARG A 366 33.29 -11.80 14.82
CA ARG A 366 32.57 -10.73 15.55
C ARG A 366 33.02 -9.32 15.11
N GLU A 367 33.48 -9.19 13.89
CA GLU A 367 33.84 -7.90 13.33
C GLU A 367 32.58 -7.24 12.78
N ASP A 368 31.86 -6.55 13.68
CA ASP A 368 30.59 -5.89 13.37
C ASP A 368 30.73 -4.81 12.27
N TYR A 369 31.96 -4.38 11.95
CA TYR A 369 32.29 -3.44 10.88
C TYR A 369 32.17 -4.04 9.47
N LEU A 370 32.19 -5.38 9.35
CA LEU A 370 32.07 -6.07 8.07
C LEU A 370 30.62 -6.49 7.82
N GLN A 371 30.15 -6.21 6.60
CA GLN A 371 28.80 -6.52 6.14
C GLN A 371 28.86 -7.12 4.75
N LEU A 372 27.93 -8.02 4.47
CA LEU A 372 27.74 -8.59 3.14
C LEU A 372 26.32 -8.31 2.66
N ALA A 373 26.20 -7.67 1.51
CA ALA A 373 24.96 -7.62 0.75
C ALA A 373 25.16 -8.43 -0.53
N ALA A 374 24.30 -9.43 -0.74
CA ALA A 374 24.31 -10.27 -1.93
C ALA A 374 23.08 -9.93 -2.80
N LEU A 375 23.32 -9.30 -3.94
CA LEU A 375 22.29 -9.13 -4.97
C LEU A 375 22.35 -10.35 -5.90
N MET A 376 21.32 -11.18 -5.85
CA MET A 376 21.22 -12.43 -6.58
C MET A 376 20.24 -12.23 -7.74
N LYS A 377 20.79 -12.05 -8.95
CA LYS A 377 20.09 -11.78 -10.22
C LYS A 377 19.34 -10.43 -10.24
N GLU A 378 19.93 -9.42 -10.87
CA GLU A 378 19.22 -8.18 -11.26
C GLU A 378 19.00 -8.17 -12.79
N PRO A 379 17.75 -8.14 -13.28
CA PRO A 379 17.51 -7.84 -14.69
C PRO A 379 17.85 -6.35 -14.92
N ASN A 380 18.89 -6.08 -15.74
CA ASN A 380 19.39 -4.77 -16.20
C ASN A 380 20.72 -4.26 -15.63
N VAL A 381 21.45 -5.02 -14.81
CA VAL A 381 22.89 -4.74 -14.61
C VAL A 381 23.62 -5.41 -15.76
N GLY A 382 23.91 -4.63 -16.81
CA GLY A 382 24.47 -5.12 -18.06
C GLY A 382 25.85 -5.75 -17.89
N CYS A 383 25.89 -7.07 -17.71
CA CYS A 383 27.03 -7.85 -18.17
C CYS A 383 26.85 -8.05 -19.68
N ILE A 384 27.71 -7.42 -20.47
CA ILE A 384 27.76 -7.60 -21.93
C ILE A 384 28.14 -9.06 -22.18
N PRO A 385 27.31 -9.89 -22.85
CA PRO A 385 27.71 -11.22 -23.25
C PRO A 385 28.72 -11.08 -24.39
N SER A 386 30.01 -11.37 -24.16
CA SER A 386 30.93 -11.65 -25.27
C SER A 386 30.80 -13.13 -25.66
N ALA A 387 30.86 -13.41 -26.97
CA ALA A 387 30.62 -14.71 -27.57
C ALA A 387 31.63 -15.83 -27.21
N ASP A 388 32.55 -15.56 -26.30
CA ASP A 388 33.50 -16.52 -25.74
C ASP A 388 33.23 -16.67 -24.24
N PHE A 389 33.07 -17.91 -23.78
CA PHE A 389 32.73 -18.37 -22.43
C PHE A 389 33.83 -18.01 -21.38
N GLN A 390 34.08 -16.72 -21.16
CA GLN A 390 34.82 -16.18 -20.02
C GLN A 390 34.16 -14.88 -19.56
N ILE A 391 33.24 -15.00 -18.59
CA ILE A 391 32.74 -13.84 -17.85
C ILE A 391 33.93 -13.27 -17.06
N THR A 392 34.51 -12.17 -17.55
CA THR A 392 35.56 -11.42 -16.85
C THR A 392 34.89 -10.47 -15.87
N CYS A 393 34.63 -10.93 -14.65
CA CYS A 393 34.18 -10.09 -13.55
C CYS A 393 35.38 -9.38 -12.92
N ASN A 394 35.62 -8.11 -13.26
CA ASN A 394 36.59 -7.30 -12.53
C ASN A 394 35.99 -6.89 -11.17
N PRO A 395 36.53 -7.33 -10.03
CA PRO A 395 36.08 -6.83 -8.73
C PRO A 395 36.33 -5.33 -8.65
N SER A 396 35.35 -4.55 -8.19
CA SER A 396 35.55 -3.13 -7.92
C SER A 396 35.82 -2.89 -6.44
N TYR A 397 36.66 -1.89 -6.19
CA TYR A 397 36.99 -1.41 -4.85
C TYR A 397 36.74 0.09 -4.82
N ASP A 398 35.86 0.51 -3.92
CA ASP A 398 35.57 1.91 -3.69
C ASP A 398 35.84 2.23 -2.22
N ALA A 399 36.58 3.32 -1.99
CA ALA A 399 36.86 3.85 -0.67
C ALA A 399 36.17 5.19 -0.50
N PHE A 400 35.54 5.39 0.65
CA PHE A 400 34.83 6.61 1.01
C PHE A 400 35.48 7.22 2.25
N ASP A 401 35.66 8.54 2.26
CA ASP A 401 36.31 9.23 3.37
C ASP A 401 35.40 9.36 4.61
N SER A 402 34.10 9.08 4.45
CA SER A 402 33.13 9.01 5.55
C SER A 402 31.95 8.08 5.25
N TYR A 403 31.27 7.64 6.31
CA TYR A 403 30.00 6.90 6.18
C TYR A 403 28.93 7.69 5.40
N PHE A 404 28.87 9.01 5.56
CA PHE A 404 27.92 9.86 4.84
C PHE A 404 28.16 9.84 3.32
N GLU A 405 29.43 9.88 2.91
CA GLU A 405 29.81 9.77 1.50
C GLU A 405 29.46 8.40 0.93
N TYR A 406 29.73 7.33 1.70
CA TYR A 406 29.28 5.98 1.37
C TYR A 406 27.76 5.91 1.19
N PHE A 407 26.98 6.40 2.17
CA PHE A 407 25.53 6.34 2.11
C PHE A 407 24.99 7.13 0.91
N LYS A 408 25.54 8.32 0.64
CA LYS A 408 25.11 9.16 -0.49
C LYS A 408 25.44 8.57 -1.86
N THR A 409 26.54 7.81 -1.97
CA THR A 409 27.10 7.40 -3.27
C THR A 409 26.79 5.94 -3.59
N ALA A 410 26.89 5.05 -2.60
CA ALA A 410 26.68 3.62 -2.77
C ALA A 410 25.21 3.21 -2.60
N GLN A 411 24.39 4.02 -1.92
CA GLN A 411 22.96 3.78 -1.81
C GLN A 411 22.18 4.65 -2.78
N SER A 412 21.17 4.06 -3.42
CA SER A 412 20.30 4.74 -4.36
C SER A 412 18.85 4.38 -4.08
N GLU A 413 17.96 5.32 -4.36
CA GLU A 413 16.53 5.06 -4.39
C GLU A 413 16.25 4.14 -5.58
N ARG A 414 15.59 3.01 -5.31
CA ARG A 414 15.20 2.07 -6.36
C ARG A 414 13.79 2.41 -6.82
N GLY A 415 13.48 2.21 -8.11
CA GLY A 415 12.11 2.29 -8.58
C GLY A 415 11.28 1.14 -8.00
N GLY A 416 10.14 1.44 -7.38
CA GLY A 416 9.29 0.42 -6.77
C GLY A 416 8.29 -0.17 -7.76
N SER A 417 8.51 -1.42 -8.18
CA SER A 417 7.44 -2.20 -8.83
C SER A 417 7.74 -3.70 -8.76
N ALA A 418 7.44 -4.30 -7.61
CA ALA A 418 7.76 -5.71 -7.36
C ALA A 418 6.77 -6.38 -6.42
N TYR A 419 6.66 -7.70 -6.52
CA TYR A 419 6.03 -8.57 -5.53
C TYR A 419 7.11 -9.28 -4.72
N LEU A 420 7.01 -9.27 -3.40
CA LEU A 420 8.06 -9.76 -2.51
C LEU A 420 7.71 -11.08 -1.82
N ALA A 421 8.74 -11.78 -1.39
CA ALA A 421 8.70 -12.85 -0.40
C ALA A 421 10.01 -12.81 0.40
N SER A 422 9.93 -12.85 1.73
CA SER A 422 11.12 -12.72 2.59
C SER A 422 11.18 -13.78 3.67
N THR A 423 12.40 -14.03 4.16
CA THR A 423 12.66 -14.90 5.31
C THR A 423 14.00 -14.54 5.97
N ALA A 424 14.35 -15.23 7.06
CA ALA A 424 15.65 -15.12 7.71
C ALA A 424 16.34 -16.49 7.77
N LEU A 425 17.63 -16.51 7.43
CA LEU A 425 18.45 -17.72 7.44
C LEU A 425 19.48 -17.65 8.57
N ASN A 426 19.80 -18.80 9.15
CA ASN A 426 20.77 -18.95 10.24
C ASN A 426 21.90 -19.92 9.85
N SER A 427 22.90 -20.08 10.70
CA SER A 427 24.08 -20.90 10.40
C SER A 427 23.79 -22.38 10.10
N GLN A 428 22.63 -22.91 10.52
CA GLN A 428 22.28 -24.31 10.32
C GLN A 428 21.64 -24.58 8.95
N ASN A 429 21.02 -23.57 8.34
CA ASN A 429 20.20 -23.76 7.15
C ASN A 429 20.59 -22.88 5.97
N ILE A 430 21.45 -21.87 6.17
CA ILE A 430 21.76 -20.87 5.16
C ILE A 430 22.36 -21.48 3.89
N LYS A 431 23.19 -22.51 4.03
CA LYS A 431 23.87 -23.16 2.90
C LYS A 431 22.88 -23.84 1.95
N GLU A 432 22.05 -24.73 2.49
CA GLU A 432 21.04 -25.46 1.73
C GLU A 432 19.98 -24.51 1.18
N ALA A 433 19.55 -23.53 1.96
CA ALA A 433 18.59 -22.52 1.53
C ALA A 433 19.10 -21.72 0.33
N LEU A 434 20.34 -21.21 0.38
CA LEU A 434 20.92 -20.47 -0.74
C LEU A 434 20.99 -21.31 -2.02
N ARG A 435 21.28 -22.61 -1.93
CA ARG A 435 21.28 -23.50 -3.11
C ARG A 435 19.91 -23.58 -3.77
N GLU A 436 18.85 -23.86 -3.00
CA GLU A 436 17.47 -23.93 -3.55
C GLU A 436 16.99 -22.57 -4.07
N ILE A 437 17.33 -21.47 -3.38
CA ILE A 437 16.99 -20.10 -3.81
C ILE A 437 17.67 -19.78 -5.14
N LEU A 438 18.99 -20.03 -5.27
CA LEU A 438 19.73 -19.76 -6.49
C LEU A 438 19.21 -20.59 -7.67
N GLU A 439 18.86 -21.86 -7.45
CA GLU A 439 18.26 -22.73 -8.47
C GLU A 439 16.89 -22.19 -8.94
N PHE A 440 16.05 -21.74 -8.00
CA PHE A 440 14.75 -21.16 -8.32
C PHE A 440 14.89 -19.88 -9.15
N ILE A 441 15.73 -18.93 -8.71
CA ILE A 441 15.87 -17.66 -9.46
C ILE A 441 16.55 -17.87 -10.80
N ASP A 442 17.44 -18.86 -10.95
CA ASP A 442 18.06 -19.15 -12.24
C ASP A 442 17.03 -19.67 -13.25
N SER A 443 16.15 -20.57 -12.80
CA SER A 443 15.11 -21.19 -13.63
C SER A 443 13.88 -20.31 -13.94
N THR A 444 13.73 -19.15 -13.28
CA THR A 444 12.57 -18.27 -13.46
C THR A 444 12.98 -16.90 -14.01
N PRO A 445 12.35 -16.43 -15.11
CA PRO A 445 12.60 -15.08 -15.61
C PRO A 445 11.93 -14.04 -14.70
N PHE A 446 12.50 -12.83 -14.63
CA PHE A 446 12.00 -11.68 -13.84
C PHE A 446 12.04 -11.79 -12.32
N THR A 447 12.55 -12.90 -11.79
CA THR A 447 12.78 -13.07 -10.35
C THR A 447 14.22 -12.72 -10.01
N GLY A 448 14.40 -12.26 -8.77
CA GLY A 448 15.70 -12.03 -8.16
C GLY A 448 15.56 -12.10 -6.65
N CYS A 449 16.69 -12.13 -5.95
CA CYS A 449 16.70 -12.01 -4.51
C CYS A 449 17.80 -11.06 -4.07
N SER A 450 17.55 -10.32 -3.01
CA SER A 450 18.60 -9.68 -2.23
C SER A 450 18.73 -10.44 -0.92
N GLY A 451 19.97 -10.70 -0.51
CA GLY A 451 20.26 -11.22 0.79
C GLY A 451 21.18 -10.27 1.54
N ASN A 452 20.71 -9.75 2.66
CA ASN A 452 21.48 -8.84 3.47
C ASN A 452 21.97 -9.59 4.72
N ALA A 453 23.27 -9.87 4.79
CA ALA A 453 23.94 -10.28 6.01
C ALA A 453 24.18 -9.05 6.90
N VAL A 454 23.11 -8.31 7.15
CA VAL A 454 23.04 -7.17 8.09
C VAL A 454 22.39 -7.58 9.40
N LEU A 455 21.92 -8.83 9.49
CA LEU A 455 21.51 -9.48 10.72
C LEU A 455 22.75 -10.13 11.37
N GLY A 456 22.63 -10.60 12.61
CA GLY A 456 23.78 -11.07 13.39
C GLY A 456 24.60 -9.93 14.02
N GLY A 457 25.83 -10.21 14.45
CA GLY A 457 26.68 -9.23 15.14
C GLY A 457 26.04 -8.67 16.43
N PHE A 458 26.20 -7.38 16.70
CA PHE A 458 25.57 -6.74 17.88
C PHE A 458 24.04 -6.90 17.89
N SER A 459 23.38 -6.89 16.73
CA SER A 459 21.91 -6.97 16.63
C SER A 459 21.32 -8.25 17.22
N SER A 460 22.04 -9.39 17.13
CA SER A 460 21.60 -10.68 17.68
C SER A 460 21.86 -10.83 19.17
N THR A 461 22.73 -9.98 19.75
CA THR A 461 23.02 -9.96 21.20
C THR A 461 22.03 -9.13 22.00
N LEU A 462 21.25 -8.27 21.32
CA LEU A 462 20.27 -7.39 21.94
C LEU A 462 18.97 -8.13 22.25
N ASP A 463 18.35 -7.77 23.37
CA ASP A 463 17.10 -8.37 23.87
C ASP A 463 17.09 -9.90 23.86
N PRO A 464 18.06 -10.57 24.53
CA PRO A 464 18.14 -12.04 24.53
C PRO A 464 16.91 -12.70 25.16
N SER A 465 16.15 -11.97 25.98
CA SER A 465 14.87 -12.39 26.53
C SER A 465 13.73 -12.41 25.51
N GLY A 466 13.75 -11.52 24.51
CA GLY A 466 12.60 -11.24 23.62
C GLY A 466 11.46 -10.46 24.29
N GLU A 467 11.78 -9.73 25.37
CA GLU A 467 10.80 -9.03 26.21
C GLU A 467 10.89 -7.51 26.06
N LYS A 468 11.92 -6.97 25.40
CA LYS A 468 12.04 -5.52 25.14
C LYS A 468 11.42 -5.10 23.80
N THR A 469 11.52 -5.96 22.81
CA THR A 469 11.02 -5.75 21.44
C THR A 469 10.01 -6.83 21.08
N SER A 470 9.19 -6.59 20.06
CA SER A 470 8.23 -7.57 19.55
C SER A 470 8.64 -8.19 18.22
N ILE A 471 9.86 -7.92 17.73
CA ILE A 471 10.39 -8.60 16.55
C ILE A 471 10.51 -10.11 16.83
N SER A 472 10.41 -10.91 15.77
CA SER A 472 10.51 -12.36 15.89
C SER A 472 11.92 -12.81 16.31
N ARG A 473 12.01 -13.98 16.95
CA ARG A 473 13.30 -14.58 17.30
C ARG A 473 14.05 -15.05 16.05
N GLU A 474 13.32 -15.47 15.03
CA GLU A 474 13.86 -15.84 13.73
C GLU A 474 14.60 -14.67 13.08
N PHE A 475 14.04 -13.45 13.16
CA PHE A 475 14.71 -12.27 12.65
C PHE A 475 15.93 -11.89 13.50
N ARG A 476 15.78 -11.92 14.83
CA ARG A 476 16.86 -11.60 15.79
C ARG A 476 18.06 -12.56 15.67
N ASN A 477 17.78 -13.85 15.47
CA ASN A 477 18.78 -14.91 15.40
C ASN A 477 19.24 -15.21 13.96
N GLY A 478 18.61 -14.57 12.97
CA GLY A 478 19.02 -14.66 11.58
C GLY A 478 20.42 -14.07 11.39
N LEU A 479 21.19 -14.69 10.51
CA LEU A 479 22.46 -14.15 10.02
C LEU A 479 22.28 -13.40 8.71
N MET A 480 21.29 -13.80 7.91
CA MET A 480 20.99 -13.21 6.61
C MET A 480 19.48 -13.07 6.44
N GLY A 481 19.01 -11.85 6.23
CA GLY A 481 17.66 -11.58 5.77
C GLY A 481 17.61 -11.76 4.26
N ILE A 482 16.75 -12.65 3.77
CA ILE A 482 16.52 -12.86 2.33
C ILE A 482 15.22 -12.17 1.95
N SER A 483 15.27 -11.39 0.87
CA SER A 483 14.14 -10.72 0.25
C SER A 483 14.16 -11.02 -1.24
N CYS A 484 13.30 -11.94 -1.65
CA CYS A 484 13.12 -12.32 -3.03
C CYS A 484 11.98 -11.53 -3.66
N TYR A 485 12.10 -11.24 -4.94
CA TYR A 485 11.19 -10.38 -5.65
C TYR A 485 10.90 -10.89 -7.06
N SER A 486 9.70 -10.61 -7.53
CA SER A 486 9.36 -10.66 -8.95
C SER A 486 9.08 -9.23 -9.43
N MET A 487 9.85 -8.79 -10.42
CA MET A 487 9.71 -7.46 -11.01
C MET A 487 8.44 -7.42 -11.88
N MET A 488 7.64 -6.37 -11.70
CA MET A 488 6.38 -6.20 -12.42
C MET A 488 6.34 -4.79 -12.98
N GLU A 489 6.30 -4.58 -14.28
CA GLU A 489 6.09 -3.22 -14.80
C GLU A 489 4.63 -2.80 -14.63
N GLU A 490 4.38 -1.48 -14.61
CA GLU A 490 3.02 -0.96 -14.59
C GLU A 490 2.22 -1.46 -15.81
N SER A 491 2.89 -1.50 -16.96
CA SER A 491 2.42 -2.01 -18.26
C SER A 491 2.23 -3.53 -18.34
N THR A 492 2.77 -4.32 -17.39
CA THR A 492 2.69 -5.79 -17.46
C THR A 492 1.23 -6.25 -17.48
N PRO A 493 0.81 -7.12 -18.42
CA PRO A 493 -0.54 -7.66 -18.49
C PRO A 493 -0.98 -8.32 -17.18
N VAL A 494 -2.26 -8.15 -16.81
CA VAL A 494 -2.74 -8.61 -15.49
C VAL A 494 -2.70 -10.13 -15.31
N ASN A 495 -2.84 -10.91 -16.39
CA ASN A 495 -2.65 -12.37 -16.35
C ASN A 495 -1.19 -12.74 -16.03
N GLU A 496 -0.21 -12.00 -16.56
CA GLU A 496 1.20 -12.20 -16.26
C GLU A 496 1.52 -11.78 -14.81
N LYS A 497 1.01 -10.63 -14.35
CA LYS A 497 1.12 -10.23 -12.94
C LYS A 497 0.55 -11.31 -12.01
N ARG A 498 -0.59 -11.90 -12.37
CA ARG A 498 -1.21 -12.99 -11.58
C ARG A 498 -0.31 -14.23 -11.53
N TYR A 499 0.24 -14.65 -12.67
CA TYR A 499 1.18 -15.76 -12.72
C TYR A 499 2.41 -15.52 -11.85
N GLN A 500 3.01 -14.34 -11.93
CA GLN A 500 4.17 -13.95 -11.13
C GLN A 500 3.85 -13.93 -9.62
N VAL A 501 2.65 -13.47 -9.22
CA VAL A 501 2.17 -13.56 -7.83
C VAL A 501 2.07 -15.02 -7.38
N GLU A 502 1.37 -15.86 -8.14
CA GLU A 502 1.20 -17.29 -7.83
C GLU A 502 2.54 -18.03 -7.74
N LEU A 503 3.48 -17.69 -8.63
CA LEU A 503 4.84 -18.23 -8.63
C LEU A 503 5.59 -17.85 -7.34
N MET A 504 5.53 -16.58 -6.93
CA MET A 504 6.21 -16.11 -5.72
C MET A 504 5.57 -16.64 -4.44
N ASP A 505 4.24 -16.78 -4.39
CA ASP A 505 3.54 -17.40 -3.27
C ASP A 505 3.94 -18.88 -3.15
N THR A 506 3.98 -19.60 -4.27
CA THR A 506 4.42 -21.01 -4.33
C THR A 506 5.87 -21.14 -3.88
N PHE A 507 6.75 -20.25 -4.34
CA PHE A 507 8.14 -20.21 -3.90
C PHE A 507 8.28 -19.97 -2.40
N SER A 508 7.52 -19.01 -1.86
CA SER A 508 7.58 -18.73 -0.43
C SER A 508 7.11 -19.91 0.41
N GLU A 509 6.02 -20.57 0.01
CA GLU A 509 5.48 -21.73 0.75
C GLU A 509 6.34 -22.99 0.60
N ASN A 510 6.91 -23.25 -0.58
CA ASN A 510 7.59 -24.51 -0.88
C ASN A 510 9.11 -24.45 -0.73
N VAL A 511 9.73 -23.27 -0.79
CA VAL A 511 11.19 -23.11 -0.67
C VAL A 511 11.53 -22.36 0.62
N LEU A 512 11.11 -21.11 0.77
CA LEU A 512 11.53 -20.28 1.91
C LEU A 512 11.06 -20.84 3.26
N LYS A 513 9.79 -21.26 3.34
CA LYS A 513 9.17 -21.76 4.57
C LYS A 513 9.81 -23.05 5.12
N LYS A 514 10.51 -23.82 4.28
CA LYS A 514 11.29 -25.01 4.73
C LYS A 514 12.38 -24.63 5.74
N TYR A 515 12.94 -23.43 5.60
CA TYR A 515 14.12 -23.00 6.36
C TYR A 515 13.77 -22.04 7.49
N SER A 516 12.74 -21.21 7.30
CA SER A 516 12.21 -20.36 8.36
C SER A 516 10.73 -20.06 8.09
N ASN A 517 9.90 -20.26 9.12
CA ASN A 517 8.47 -19.93 9.05
C ASN A 517 8.22 -18.41 9.04
N TRP A 518 9.21 -17.61 9.42
CA TRP A 518 9.08 -16.17 9.58
C TRP A 518 9.13 -15.42 8.25
N VAL A 519 8.38 -14.31 8.17
CA VAL A 519 8.36 -13.35 7.06
C VAL A 519 8.55 -11.94 7.60
N TYR A 520 9.36 -11.12 6.93
CA TYR A 520 9.56 -9.74 7.33
C TYR A 520 8.37 -8.87 6.93
N TRP A 521 7.71 -8.26 7.92
CA TRP A 521 6.52 -7.43 7.70
C TRP A 521 6.70 -6.31 6.67
N ASN A 522 7.83 -5.60 6.72
CA ASN A 522 8.10 -4.47 5.82
C ASN A 522 8.52 -4.92 4.41
N GLU A 523 8.90 -6.18 4.23
CA GLU A 523 9.22 -6.82 2.95
C GLU A 523 8.34 -8.07 2.79
N PRO A 524 7.02 -7.87 2.69
CA PRO A 524 6.03 -8.90 2.96
C PRO A 524 5.90 -9.92 1.82
N GLN A 525 5.49 -11.13 2.17
CA GLN A 525 4.64 -11.95 1.30
C GLN A 525 3.21 -11.40 1.39
N HIS A 526 2.52 -11.14 0.28
CA HIS A 526 1.16 -10.57 0.34
C HIS A 526 0.11 -11.62 0.71
N ASN A 527 0.09 -12.75 0.00
CA ASN A 527 -0.90 -13.81 0.19
C ASN A 527 -0.34 -14.91 1.08
N PHE A 528 -1.13 -15.39 2.04
CA PHE A 528 -0.80 -16.54 2.87
C PHE A 528 -1.85 -17.63 2.62
N PRO A 529 -1.59 -18.60 1.72
CA PRO A 529 -2.59 -19.61 1.35
C PRO A 529 -3.11 -20.44 2.53
N GLN A 530 -2.28 -20.64 3.56
CA GLN A 530 -2.65 -21.37 4.78
C GLN A 530 -3.28 -20.47 5.86
N ASN A 531 -3.44 -19.17 5.58
CA ASN A 531 -3.94 -18.15 6.52
C ASN A 531 -3.15 -18.10 7.84
N ASP A 532 -1.85 -18.35 7.78
CA ASP A 532 -0.90 -18.42 8.89
C ASP A 532 -0.08 -17.13 9.07
N TRP A 533 -0.48 -16.04 8.41
CA TRP A 533 0.21 -14.74 8.43
C TRP A 533 0.52 -14.22 9.83
N LYS A 534 -0.36 -14.49 10.81
CA LYS A 534 -0.16 -14.07 12.21
C LYS A 534 1.08 -14.72 12.81
N GLU A 535 1.25 -16.01 12.60
CA GLU A 535 2.41 -16.73 13.10
C GLU A 535 3.67 -16.29 12.36
N ARG A 536 3.56 -16.10 11.05
CA ARG A 536 4.71 -15.84 10.18
C ARG A 536 5.26 -14.43 10.30
N TYR A 537 4.42 -13.40 10.37
CA TYR A 537 4.91 -12.04 10.57
C TYR A 537 5.38 -11.78 12.00
N TRP A 538 4.66 -12.31 12.98
CA TRP A 538 4.83 -11.92 14.38
C TRP A 538 5.62 -12.92 15.20
N GLY A 539 6.17 -13.98 14.59
CA GLY A 539 7.02 -14.95 15.29
C GLY A 539 6.22 -15.82 16.28
N GLY A 540 5.03 -16.27 15.85
CA GLY A 540 4.16 -17.16 16.62
C GLY A 540 2.98 -16.47 17.32
N MET A 541 1.97 -17.29 17.66
CA MET A 541 0.71 -16.81 18.24
C MET A 541 0.87 -16.18 19.62
N ASP A 542 1.82 -16.60 20.44
CA ASP A 542 2.06 -16.01 21.76
C ASP A 542 2.45 -14.54 21.66
N ASN A 543 3.37 -14.21 20.74
CA ASN A 543 3.74 -12.83 20.51
C ASN A 543 2.60 -12.05 19.86
N TYR A 544 1.89 -12.64 18.89
CA TYR A 544 0.70 -12.01 18.30
C TYR A 544 -0.36 -11.65 19.34
N ASN A 545 -0.64 -12.53 20.29
CA ASN A 545 -1.62 -12.28 21.34
C ASN A 545 -1.20 -11.11 22.25
N LYS A 546 0.09 -11.03 22.63
CA LYS A 546 0.63 -9.88 23.37
C LYS A 546 0.49 -8.56 22.57
N LEU A 547 0.75 -8.60 21.27
CA LEU A 547 0.55 -7.44 20.38
C LEU A 547 -0.94 -7.05 20.32
N LEU A 548 -1.83 -8.02 20.19
CA LEU A 548 -3.27 -7.83 20.16
C LEU A 548 -3.81 -7.22 21.45
N GLU A 549 -3.28 -7.61 22.61
CA GLU A 549 -3.62 -6.99 23.90
C GLU A 549 -3.27 -5.49 23.92
N ALA A 550 -2.07 -5.12 23.45
CA ALA A 550 -1.69 -3.71 23.31
C ALA A 550 -2.60 -2.96 22.33
N LYS A 551 -3.00 -3.63 21.24
CA LYS A 551 -3.91 -3.09 20.22
C LYS A 551 -5.28 -2.79 20.82
N VAL A 552 -5.85 -3.71 21.58
CA VAL A 552 -7.14 -3.52 22.25
C VAL A 552 -7.08 -2.41 23.30
N LYS A 553 -5.96 -2.27 24.01
CA LYS A 553 -5.76 -1.18 24.99
C LYS A 553 -5.71 0.21 24.34
N LEU A 554 -5.01 0.35 23.21
CA LEU A 554 -4.80 1.65 22.55
C LEU A 554 -5.88 2.02 21.52
N ASP A 555 -6.45 1.02 20.87
CA ASP A 555 -7.46 1.18 19.82
C ASP A 555 -8.55 0.10 19.95
N PRO A 556 -9.45 0.26 20.95
CA PRO A 556 -10.50 -0.71 21.21
C PRO A 556 -11.53 -0.80 20.08
N GLU A 557 -11.72 0.26 19.29
CA GLU A 557 -12.66 0.30 18.14
C GLU A 557 -12.03 -0.22 16.83
N ASN A 558 -10.74 -0.58 16.87
CA ASN A 558 -9.98 -1.03 15.70
C ASN A 558 -10.03 -0.03 14.54
N LEU A 559 -9.95 1.26 14.85
CA LEU A 559 -9.96 2.36 13.90
C LEU A 559 -8.73 2.30 12.97
N PHE A 560 -7.56 2.00 13.53
CA PHE A 560 -6.31 1.89 12.79
C PHE A 560 -6.12 0.45 12.33
N THR A 561 -6.50 0.15 11.09
CA THR A 561 -6.38 -1.22 10.56
C THR A 561 -5.85 -1.21 9.14
N CYS A 562 -5.08 -2.23 8.82
CA CYS A 562 -4.50 -2.46 7.51
C CYS A 562 -4.35 -3.97 7.27
N TYR A 563 -4.25 -4.37 6.01
CA TYR A 563 -4.19 -5.79 5.62
C TYR A 563 -3.08 -6.54 6.38
N HIS A 564 -3.44 -7.61 7.10
CA HIS A 564 -2.55 -8.40 7.98
C HIS A 564 -1.90 -7.66 9.16
N CYS A 565 -2.31 -6.44 9.46
CA CYS A 565 -1.82 -5.73 10.64
C CYS A 565 -2.33 -6.38 11.93
N VAL A 566 -1.70 -6.09 13.06
CA VAL A 566 -2.18 -6.57 14.37
C VAL A 566 -3.64 -6.15 14.58
N GLY A 567 -4.52 -7.13 14.82
CA GLY A 567 -5.96 -6.92 14.98
C GLY A 567 -6.75 -6.78 13.66
N TYR A 568 -6.14 -7.06 12.51
CA TYR A 568 -6.81 -7.01 11.19
C TYR A 568 -8.11 -7.82 11.18
N GLU A 569 -8.14 -9.01 11.78
CA GLU A 569 -9.30 -9.90 11.84
C GLU A 569 -10.50 -9.30 12.59
N ARG A 570 -10.26 -8.36 13.51
CA ARG A 570 -11.32 -7.76 14.33
C ARG A 570 -12.30 -6.95 13.50
N GLN A 571 -11.93 -6.52 12.30
CA GLN A 571 -12.86 -5.82 11.41
C GLN A 571 -13.95 -6.74 10.85
N PHE A 572 -13.74 -8.07 10.83
CA PHE A 572 -14.72 -9.04 10.35
C PHE A 572 -15.66 -9.52 11.45
N ASN A 573 -15.23 -9.46 12.72
CA ASN A 573 -16.09 -9.78 13.87
C ASN A 573 -17.21 -8.74 14.09
N GLU A 574 -17.09 -7.58 13.45
CA GLU A 574 -18.09 -6.51 13.41
C GLU A 574 -18.87 -6.50 12.08
N MET A 575 -18.52 -7.35 11.11
CA MET A 575 -19.32 -7.56 9.92
C MET A 575 -20.46 -8.53 10.24
N PRO A 576 -21.72 -8.23 9.89
CA PRO A 576 -22.81 -9.15 10.15
C PRO A 576 -22.55 -10.48 9.42
N SER A 577 -22.74 -11.58 10.15
CA SER A 577 -22.84 -12.92 9.61
C SER A 577 -23.88 -12.92 8.49
N VAL A 578 -23.42 -13.10 7.24
CA VAL A 578 -24.17 -13.46 6.02
C VAL A 578 -25.58 -12.84 5.94
N CYS A 579 -25.79 -11.87 5.04
CA CYS A 579 -27.14 -11.49 4.62
C CYS A 579 -27.95 -12.74 4.23
N PRO A 580 -28.95 -13.17 5.02
CA PRO A 580 -29.90 -14.16 4.56
C PRO A 580 -30.77 -13.47 3.50
N GLN A 581 -31.11 -14.23 2.47
CA GLN A 581 -31.83 -13.78 1.27
C GLN A 581 -32.98 -12.79 1.53
N ASP A 582 -33.12 -11.87 0.57
CA ASP A 582 -34.28 -11.03 0.25
C ASP A 582 -35.03 -10.42 1.44
N GLY A 583 -34.64 -9.20 1.82
CA GLY A 583 -35.48 -8.30 2.62
C GLY A 583 -34.84 -7.61 3.82
N CYS A 584 -33.53 -7.70 4.05
CA CYS A 584 -32.90 -7.04 5.20
C CYS A 584 -32.45 -5.59 4.92
N THR A 585 -32.90 -4.66 5.76
CA THR A 585 -32.21 -3.40 6.07
C THR A 585 -31.06 -3.68 7.03
N CYS A 586 -29.95 -2.93 6.96
CA CYS A 586 -28.83 -2.98 7.90
C CYS A 586 -29.20 -2.46 9.31
N SER A 587 -30.46 -2.58 9.71
CA SER A 587 -31.06 -2.03 10.91
C SER A 587 -30.65 -2.74 12.21
N ASN A 588 -29.97 -3.90 12.13
CA ASN A 588 -29.49 -4.63 13.31
C ASN A 588 -28.03 -4.34 13.67
N THR A 589 -27.38 -3.40 12.98
CA THR A 589 -26.01 -2.99 13.29
C THR A 589 -25.97 -1.52 13.71
N PRO A 590 -25.46 -1.19 14.91
CA PRO A 590 -25.30 0.20 15.33
C PRO A 590 -24.44 1.04 14.37
N ASN A 591 -23.56 0.40 13.57
CA ASN A 591 -22.59 1.05 12.67
C ASN A 591 -22.48 0.44 11.25
N GLY A 592 -23.32 -0.53 10.88
CA GLY A 592 -23.21 -1.20 9.58
C GLY A 592 -23.92 -0.43 8.47
N VAL A 593 -23.24 -0.20 7.35
CA VAL A 593 -23.79 0.54 6.20
C VAL A 593 -24.24 -0.45 5.14
N CYS A 594 -25.49 -0.30 4.69
CA CYS A 594 -26.01 -1.03 3.55
C CYS A 594 -25.60 -0.30 2.28
N ALA A 595 -24.48 -0.69 1.69
CA ALA A 595 -24.14 -0.21 0.36
C ALA A 595 -24.86 -1.08 -0.68
N VAL A 596 -25.59 -0.44 -1.58
CA VAL A 596 -25.85 -1.02 -2.90
C VAL A 596 -24.57 -0.77 -3.67
N VAL A 597 -23.72 -1.79 -3.78
CA VAL A 597 -22.52 -1.67 -4.60
C VAL A 597 -22.92 -2.06 -6.01
N ASP A 598 -23.13 -1.05 -6.84
CA ASP A 598 -22.92 -1.20 -8.27
C ASP A 598 -21.41 -1.41 -8.49
N ASP A 599 -20.95 -2.65 -8.25
CA ASP A 599 -19.52 -3.00 -8.37
C ASP A 599 -19.17 -3.02 -9.85
N ILE A 600 -18.79 -1.86 -10.36
CA ILE A 600 -18.13 -1.72 -11.65
C ILE A 600 -16.67 -1.38 -11.36
N ARG A 601 -15.79 -2.38 -11.48
CA ARG A 601 -14.42 -2.08 -11.89
C ARG A 601 -14.46 -1.67 -13.35
N CYS A 602 -14.41 -0.36 -13.61
CA CYS A 602 -14.12 0.15 -14.93
C CYS A 602 -12.70 -0.28 -15.31
N TRP A 603 -12.56 -1.36 -16.08
CA TRP A 603 -11.34 -1.58 -16.86
C TRP A 603 -11.40 -0.66 -18.06
N TYR A 604 -10.91 0.57 -17.89
CA TYR A 604 -10.81 1.51 -19.00
C TYR A 604 -9.36 1.52 -19.49
N ASN A 605 -9.12 0.93 -20.65
CA ASN A 605 -7.89 1.19 -21.40
C ASN A 605 -8.28 1.94 -22.69
N ALA A 606 -8.68 3.20 -22.54
CA ALA A 606 -8.83 4.10 -23.68
C ALA A 606 -7.50 4.80 -23.91
N THR A 607 -6.89 4.50 -25.05
CA THR A 607 -5.64 5.10 -25.50
C THR A 607 -5.80 6.51 -26.06
N SER A 608 -7.01 7.10 -26.03
CA SER A 608 -7.22 8.51 -26.39
C SER A 608 -8.44 9.12 -25.71
N PHE A 609 -8.25 10.30 -25.11
CA PHE A 609 -9.30 11.18 -24.60
C PHE A 609 -9.26 12.49 -25.38
N SER A 610 -10.41 13.11 -25.61
CA SER A 610 -10.49 14.50 -26.08
C SER A 610 -10.57 15.44 -24.88
N ASP A 611 -9.73 16.47 -24.87
CA ASP A 611 -9.82 17.58 -23.90
C ASP A 611 -10.92 18.61 -24.28
N GLN A 612 -11.60 18.42 -25.42
CA GLN A 612 -12.68 19.29 -25.88
C GLN A 612 -14.03 18.59 -25.73
N CYS A 613 -14.91 19.15 -24.89
CA CYS A 613 -16.33 18.79 -24.87
C CYS A 613 -17.04 19.51 -26.02
N GLU A 614 -17.69 18.77 -26.92
CA GLU A 614 -18.46 19.38 -28.01
C GLU A 614 -19.76 19.98 -27.49
N SER A 615 -20.06 21.22 -27.89
CA SER A 615 -21.32 21.91 -27.57
C SER A 615 -22.45 21.34 -28.43
N ALA A 616 -23.41 20.67 -27.81
CA ALA A 616 -24.61 20.21 -28.51
C ALA A 616 -25.72 21.27 -28.45
N GLY A 617 -26.45 21.43 -29.55
CA GLY A 617 -27.54 22.37 -29.72
C GLY A 617 -28.70 22.11 -28.76
N THR A 618 -29.37 23.19 -28.35
CA THR A 618 -30.50 23.20 -27.42
C THR A 618 -31.72 22.48 -28.02
N ASP A 619 -32.04 21.28 -27.52
CA ASP A 619 -33.34 20.63 -27.77
C ASP A 619 -34.13 20.51 -26.46
N SER A 620 -35.37 20.98 -26.49
CA SER A 620 -36.15 21.42 -25.33
C SER A 620 -36.96 20.33 -24.62
N ASN A 621 -36.44 19.12 -24.43
CA ASN A 621 -37.17 18.02 -23.78
C ASN A 621 -36.34 17.28 -22.71
N SER A 622 -35.99 17.96 -21.61
CA SER A 622 -35.23 17.38 -20.48
C SER A 622 -35.97 17.46 -19.13
N ASN A 623 -37.25 17.09 -19.08
CA ASN A 623 -38.01 17.11 -17.81
C ASN A 623 -37.74 15.92 -16.87
N PHE A 624 -37.08 14.85 -17.35
CA PHE A 624 -36.81 13.65 -16.54
C PHE A 624 -35.43 13.68 -15.84
N PHE A 625 -34.47 14.40 -16.42
CA PHE A 625 -33.09 14.48 -15.92
C PHE A 625 -32.98 15.27 -14.60
N ASN A 626 -33.81 16.30 -14.46
CA ASN A 626 -33.74 17.21 -13.32
C ASN A 626 -34.23 16.59 -11.99
N TYR A 627 -35.03 15.50 -12.05
CA TYR A 627 -35.53 14.82 -10.86
C TYR A 627 -34.46 13.92 -10.19
N ILE A 628 -33.51 13.38 -10.98
CA ILE A 628 -32.47 12.46 -10.48
C ILE A 628 -31.29 13.25 -9.90
N LEU A 629 -30.95 14.41 -10.48
CA LEU A 629 -29.83 15.22 -10.00
C LEU A 629 -30.06 15.73 -8.56
N GLN A 630 -31.30 16.06 -8.19
CA GLN A 630 -31.64 16.50 -6.83
C GLN A 630 -31.58 15.34 -5.82
N TYR A 631 -31.96 14.12 -6.21
CA TYR A 631 -31.89 12.93 -5.35
C TYR A 631 -30.46 12.40 -5.16
N ILE A 632 -29.53 12.76 -6.04
CA ILE A 632 -28.09 12.44 -5.94
C ILE A 632 -27.34 13.50 -5.12
N LEU A 633 -27.85 14.73 -5.05
CA LEU A 633 -27.24 15.87 -4.34
C LEU A 633 -27.79 16.10 -2.92
N GLU A 634 -28.96 15.54 -2.59
CA GLU A 634 -29.49 15.37 -1.23
C GLU A 634 -29.05 14.02 -0.64
#